data_AF-A0A7G9R6A9-F1
#
_entry.id   AF-A0A7G9R6A9-F1
#
_cell.length_a   1.000
_cell.length_b   1.000
_cell.length_c   1.000
_cell.angle_alpha   90.00
_cell.angle_beta   90.00
_cell.angle_gamma   90.00
#
_symmetry.space_group_name_H-M   'P 1'
#
loop_
_entity.id
_entity.type
_entity.pdbx_description
1 polymer ?
#
loop_
_entity_poly.entity_id
_entity_poly.type
_entity_poly.pdbx_seq_one_letter_code
_entity_poly.pdbx_strand_id
1 'polypeptide(L)'
;MRPLAELRAFVRAALVDPVPRDHTEPDWAFRRRRVVAVVTLLVGAAVLGWALRIEPGDPTFYLATFALAGVWAVGAFASGPLHLGHARTRTGHGESRAVVQSLTLGVVLLLVFLAGAVVVAQLPALRDPVQELLDHARFGSLVVVTVVTVVNGIAEELYFRGALYAGVGRRHAVAVTTLVYTLVTAASGIPLLVLAAALLGVVVGLQRRVTGGILGPVVTHLTWSLGMLYLLPYVLDRLS
;
A
#
# COMPACT_ATOMS: atom_id res chain seq x y z
N MET A 1 8.88 -33.04 -2.14
CA MET A 1 7.91 -31.96 -2.50
C MET A 1 8.35 -31.36 -3.82
N ARG A 2 7.43 -31.07 -4.77
CA ARG A 2 7.79 -30.46 -6.06
C ARG A 2 7.74 -28.93 -5.90
N PRO A 3 8.87 -28.19 -5.95
CA PRO A 3 8.90 -26.76 -5.63
C PRO A 3 7.93 -25.91 -6.47
N LEU A 4 7.82 -26.23 -7.76
CA LEU A 4 6.90 -25.54 -8.67
C LEU A 4 5.42 -25.73 -8.31
N ALA A 5 5.05 -26.90 -7.77
CA ALA A 5 3.68 -27.16 -7.35
C ALA A 5 3.32 -26.34 -6.10
N GLU A 6 4.25 -26.23 -5.14
CA GLU A 6 4.09 -25.40 -3.93
C GLU A 6 3.98 -23.91 -4.28
N LEU A 7 4.85 -23.41 -5.16
CA LEU A 7 4.79 -22.02 -5.62
C LEU A 7 3.46 -21.73 -6.32
N ARG A 8 3.00 -22.62 -7.20
CA ARG A 8 1.71 -22.47 -7.88
C ARG A 8 0.55 -22.46 -6.89
N ALA A 9 0.56 -23.35 -5.90
CA ALA A 9 -0.48 -23.40 -4.86
C ALA A 9 -0.50 -22.11 -4.04
N PHE A 10 0.68 -21.58 -3.66
CA PHE A 10 0.80 -20.31 -2.96
C PHE A 10 0.24 -19.14 -3.76
N VAL A 11 0.68 -18.97 -5.01
CA VAL A 11 0.23 -17.87 -5.88
C VAL A 11 -1.28 -17.91 -6.09
N ARG A 12 -1.82 -19.12 -6.33
CA ARG A 12 -3.25 -19.31 -6.48
C ARG A 12 -4.03 -18.89 -5.24
N ALA A 13 -3.60 -19.38 -4.07
CA ALA A 13 -4.26 -19.07 -2.79
C ALA A 13 -4.14 -17.60 -2.37
N ALA A 14 -3.04 -16.93 -2.74
CA ALA A 14 -2.77 -15.56 -2.31
C ALA A 14 -3.33 -14.48 -3.26
N LEU A 15 -3.39 -14.75 -4.57
CA LEU A 15 -3.63 -13.71 -5.60
C LEU A 15 -4.69 -14.08 -6.65
N VAL A 16 -5.06 -15.36 -6.79
CA VAL A 16 -5.96 -15.81 -7.87
C VAL A 16 -7.34 -16.23 -7.36
N ASP A 17 -7.41 -17.24 -6.48
CA ASP A 17 -8.64 -17.94 -6.13
C ASP A 17 -9.32 -17.29 -4.91
N PRO A 18 -10.43 -16.53 -5.09
CA PRO A 18 -11.07 -15.83 -3.99
C PRO A 18 -11.78 -16.78 -3.02
N VAL A 19 -11.88 -16.39 -1.75
CA VAL A 19 -12.80 -17.04 -0.82
C VAL A 19 -14.25 -16.64 -1.13
N PRO A 20 -15.22 -17.56 -0.99
CA PRO A 20 -16.63 -17.19 -1.00
C PRO A 20 -16.91 -16.13 0.06
N ARG A 21 -17.64 -15.08 -0.31
CA ARG A 21 -18.02 -14.00 0.61
C ARG A 21 -19.27 -13.29 0.15
N ASP A 22 -20.11 -12.92 1.10
CA ASP A 22 -21.25 -12.05 0.84
C ASP A 22 -20.96 -10.64 1.38
N HIS A 23 -20.50 -9.78 0.46
CA HIS A 23 -20.34 -8.34 0.70
C HIS A 23 -21.31 -7.58 -0.22
N THR A 24 -22.50 -8.12 -0.44
CA THR A 24 -23.54 -7.39 -1.15
C THR A 24 -24.04 -6.26 -0.26
N GLU A 25 -24.22 -5.09 -0.85
CA GLU A 25 -24.73 -3.91 -0.18
C GLU A 25 -25.86 -3.33 -1.03
N PRO A 26 -26.89 -2.72 -0.41
CA PRO A 26 -27.95 -2.05 -1.15
C PRO A 26 -27.40 -0.82 -1.89
N ASP A 27 -28.09 -0.41 -2.96
CA ASP A 27 -27.65 0.66 -3.86
C ASP A 27 -27.36 1.99 -3.16
N TRP A 28 -28.11 2.33 -2.11
CA TRP A 28 -27.89 3.55 -1.33
C TRP A 28 -26.57 3.51 -0.56
N ALA A 29 -26.18 2.35 -0.03
CA ALA A 29 -24.92 2.18 0.70
C ALA A 29 -23.74 2.25 -0.29
N PHE A 30 -23.88 1.62 -1.45
CA PHE A 30 -22.88 1.69 -2.51
C PHE A 30 -22.70 3.13 -3.04
N ARG A 31 -23.79 3.89 -3.21
CA ARG A 31 -23.74 5.31 -3.57
C ARG A 31 -23.03 6.13 -2.51
N ARG A 32 -23.33 5.92 -1.22
CA ARG A 32 -22.62 6.58 -0.11
C ARG A 32 -21.13 6.29 -0.18
N ARG A 33 -20.72 5.04 -0.40
CA ARG A 33 -19.30 4.67 -0.52
C ARG A 33 -18.59 5.45 -1.62
N ARG A 34 -19.21 5.57 -2.80
CA ARG A 34 -18.67 6.34 -3.92
C ARG A 34 -18.49 7.81 -3.59
N VAL A 35 -19.54 8.44 -3.04
CA VAL A 35 -19.49 9.87 -2.68
C VAL A 35 -18.40 10.12 -1.65
N VAL A 36 -18.39 9.36 -0.55
CA VAL A 36 -17.38 9.51 0.50
C VAL A 36 -15.98 9.25 -0.06
N ALA A 37 -15.77 8.18 -0.85
CA ALA A 37 -14.46 7.88 -1.42
C ALA A 37 -13.95 9.01 -2.33
N VAL A 38 -14.81 9.60 -3.17
CA VAL A 38 -14.44 10.72 -4.05
C VAL A 38 -14.14 11.98 -3.24
N VAL A 39 -14.99 12.35 -2.27
CA VAL A 39 -14.76 13.52 -1.42
C VAL A 39 -13.45 13.36 -0.64
N THR A 40 -13.21 12.20 -0.04
CA THR A 40 -11.95 11.90 0.65
C THR A 40 -10.76 11.96 -0.31
N LEU A 41 -10.89 11.50 -1.57
CA LEU A 41 -9.82 11.63 -2.56
C LEU A 41 -9.44 13.09 -2.80
N LEU A 42 -10.44 13.96 -2.98
CA LEU A 42 -10.23 15.38 -3.26
C LEU A 42 -9.58 16.09 -2.06
N VAL A 43 -10.08 15.83 -0.85
CA VAL A 43 -9.50 16.39 0.38
C VAL A 43 -8.08 15.85 0.59
N GLY A 44 -7.87 14.55 0.44
CA GLY A 44 -6.57 13.92 0.58
C GLY A 44 -5.56 14.43 -0.45
N ALA A 45 -5.98 14.64 -1.70
CA ALA A 45 -5.14 15.24 -2.73
C ALA A 45 -4.76 16.70 -2.40
N ALA A 46 -5.67 17.49 -1.83
CA ALA A 46 -5.38 18.84 -1.37
C ALA A 46 -4.37 18.85 -0.21
N VAL A 47 -4.55 17.97 0.79
CA VAL A 47 -3.62 17.84 1.91
C VAL A 47 -2.25 17.33 1.44
N LEU A 48 -2.21 16.36 0.53
CA LEU A 48 -0.96 15.89 -0.08
C LEU A 48 -0.26 17.01 -0.85
N GLY A 49 -1.00 17.77 -1.66
CA GLY A 49 -0.45 18.91 -2.41
C GLY A 49 0.09 20.02 -1.52
N TRP A 50 -0.45 20.18 -0.30
CA TRP A 50 0.13 21.04 0.73
C TRP A 50 1.38 20.42 1.35
N ALA A 51 1.33 19.14 1.74
CA ALA A 51 2.44 18.42 2.38
C ALA A 51 3.71 18.41 1.50
N LEU A 52 3.54 18.26 0.18
CA LEU A 52 4.65 18.24 -0.79
C LEU A 52 5.35 19.59 -0.97
N ARG A 53 4.80 20.69 -0.46
CA ARG A 53 5.43 22.03 -0.49
C ARG A 53 6.23 22.34 0.76
N ILE A 54 6.20 21.45 1.76
CA ILE A 54 6.91 21.63 3.03
C ILE A 54 8.37 21.23 2.81
N GLU A 55 9.30 22.05 3.30
CA GLU A 55 10.73 21.83 3.14
C GLU A 55 11.22 20.61 3.96
N PRO A 56 12.23 19.87 3.48
CA PRO A 56 12.86 18.80 4.23
C PRO A 56 13.38 19.28 5.59
N GLY A 57 12.98 18.60 6.67
CA GLY A 57 13.39 18.94 8.04
C GLY A 57 12.43 19.85 8.81
N ASP A 58 11.40 20.43 8.16
CA ASP A 58 10.33 21.14 8.86
C ASP A 58 9.41 20.15 9.61
N PRO A 59 9.25 20.26 10.95
CA PRO A 59 8.37 19.40 11.73
C PRO A 59 6.91 19.39 11.26
N THR A 60 6.47 20.45 10.58
CA THR A 60 5.13 20.56 9.98
C THR A 60 4.87 19.44 8.97
N PHE A 61 5.91 18.87 8.35
CA PHE A 61 5.79 17.72 7.46
C PHE A 61 5.15 16.52 8.16
N TYR A 62 5.56 16.23 9.41
CA TYR A 62 4.98 15.14 10.18
C TYR A 62 3.51 15.38 10.47
N LEU A 63 3.15 16.61 10.84
CA LEU A 63 1.77 17.00 11.08
C LEU A 63 0.92 16.84 9.81
N ALA A 64 1.41 17.33 8.67
CA ALA A 64 0.72 17.20 7.38
C ALA A 64 0.53 15.75 6.99
N THR A 65 1.53 14.91 7.24
CA THR A 65 1.48 13.49 6.95
C THR A 65 0.49 12.74 7.86
N PHE A 66 0.47 13.03 9.16
CA PHE A 66 -0.55 12.49 10.07
C PHE A 66 -1.96 13.00 9.72
N ALA A 67 -2.10 14.25 9.31
CA ALA A 67 -3.38 14.80 8.85
C ALA A 67 -3.87 14.06 7.60
N LEU A 68 -2.97 13.79 6.64
CA LEU A 68 -3.28 13.01 5.45
C LEU A 68 -3.73 11.58 5.81
N ALA A 69 -3.01 10.90 6.70
CA ALA A 69 -3.44 9.60 7.23
C ALA A 69 -4.81 9.66 7.91
N GLY A 70 -5.07 10.73 8.68
CA GLY A 70 -6.36 11.00 9.30
C GLY A 70 -7.48 11.13 8.27
N VAL A 71 -7.27 11.89 7.19
CA VAL A 71 -8.24 12.02 6.09
C VAL A 71 -8.57 10.66 5.47
N TRP A 72 -7.55 9.86 5.16
CA TRP A 72 -7.74 8.51 4.61
C TRP A 72 -8.52 7.60 5.56
N ALA A 73 -8.12 7.55 6.84
CA ALA A 73 -8.76 6.71 7.85
C ALA A 73 -10.21 7.12 8.11
N VAL A 74 -10.47 8.42 8.34
CA VAL A 74 -11.83 8.95 8.57
C VAL A 74 -12.72 8.69 7.36
N GLY A 75 -12.23 8.97 6.16
CA GLY A 75 -12.96 8.68 4.92
C GLY A 75 -13.28 7.20 4.76
N ALA A 76 -12.36 6.32 5.16
CA ALA A 76 -12.59 4.88 5.11
C ALA A 76 -13.69 4.40 6.04
N PHE A 77 -13.67 4.84 7.31
CA PHE A 77 -14.72 4.47 8.26
C PHE A 77 -16.06 5.14 7.97
N ALA A 78 -16.06 6.38 7.46
CA ALA A 78 -17.29 7.08 7.05
C ALA A 78 -17.95 6.45 5.81
N SER A 79 -17.16 5.80 4.94
CA SER A 79 -17.66 5.15 3.72
C SER A 79 -18.57 3.96 4.05
N GLY A 80 -18.19 3.12 5.00
CA GLY A 80 -18.96 1.96 5.45
C GLY A 80 -18.09 0.86 6.06
N PRO A 81 -18.67 -0.32 6.39
CA PRO A 81 -17.94 -1.38 7.10
C PRO A 81 -16.68 -1.84 6.35
N LEU A 82 -15.60 -1.99 7.10
CA LEU A 82 -14.33 -2.53 6.64
C LEU A 82 -14.17 -3.95 7.17
N HIS A 83 -13.66 -4.83 6.31
CA HIS A 83 -13.54 -6.25 6.61
C HIS A 83 -12.08 -6.64 6.66
N LEU A 84 -11.68 -7.43 7.66
CA LEU A 84 -10.31 -7.94 7.75
C LEU A 84 -10.04 -9.02 6.70
N GLY A 85 -11.05 -9.81 6.35
CA GLY A 85 -10.96 -10.85 5.31
C GLY A 85 -10.33 -12.16 5.82
N HIS A 86 -10.41 -13.17 4.95
CA HIS A 86 -9.82 -14.50 5.11
C HIS A 86 -9.33 -14.98 3.74
N ALA A 87 -8.27 -15.79 3.69
CA ALA A 87 -7.83 -16.45 2.47
C ALA A 87 -7.80 -17.97 2.64
N ARG A 88 -7.86 -18.67 1.51
CA ARG A 88 -7.62 -20.11 1.48
C ARG A 88 -6.21 -20.41 1.99
N THR A 89 -6.10 -21.42 2.82
CA THR A 89 -4.79 -21.98 3.20
C THR A 89 -4.11 -22.61 2.00
N ARG A 90 -2.80 -22.82 2.09
CA ARG A 90 -2.00 -23.50 1.04
C ARG A 90 -2.53 -24.88 0.65
N THR A 91 -3.20 -25.57 1.58
CA THR A 91 -3.79 -26.89 1.33
C THR A 91 -5.11 -26.79 0.56
N GLY A 92 -5.75 -25.62 0.51
CA GLY A 92 -7.04 -25.40 -0.15
C GLY A 92 -8.26 -25.92 0.63
N HIS A 93 -8.04 -26.57 1.78
CA HIS A 93 -9.08 -27.23 2.59
C HIS A 93 -9.52 -26.41 3.81
N GLY A 94 -8.94 -25.23 4.03
CA GLY A 94 -9.29 -24.36 5.16
C GLY A 94 -9.12 -22.88 4.85
N GLU A 95 -9.59 -22.04 5.77
CA GLU A 95 -9.46 -20.58 5.71
C GLU A 95 -8.55 -20.07 6.84
N SER A 96 -7.87 -18.96 6.60
CA SER A 96 -7.04 -18.29 7.61
C SER A 96 -7.06 -16.77 7.41
N ARG A 97 -6.54 -16.01 8.37
CA ARG A 97 -6.32 -14.56 8.24
C ARG A 97 -5.23 -14.18 7.23
N ALA A 98 -4.62 -15.15 6.55
CA ALA A 98 -3.61 -14.95 5.51
C ALA A 98 -2.36 -14.20 5.97
N VAL A 99 -2.10 -14.06 7.28
CA VAL A 99 -0.99 -13.25 7.81
C VAL A 99 0.36 -13.73 7.26
N VAL A 100 0.63 -15.03 7.33
CA VAL A 100 1.89 -15.62 6.81
C VAL A 100 2.01 -15.39 5.29
N GLN A 101 0.94 -15.61 4.53
CA GLN A 101 0.95 -15.36 3.07
C GLN A 101 1.25 -13.89 2.77
N SER A 102 0.69 -12.98 3.56
CA SER A 102 0.86 -11.53 3.42
C SER A 102 2.29 -11.10 3.75
N LEU A 103 2.87 -11.64 4.84
CA LEU A 103 4.28 -11.46 5.17
C LEU A 103 5.18 -11.96 4.04
N THR A 104 4.89 -13.15 3.49
CA THR A 104 5.64 -13.70 2.36
C THR A 104 5.56 -12.80 1.13
N LEU A 105 4.37 -12.30 0.77
CA LEU A 105 4.22 -11.35 -0.34
C LEU A 105 4.99 -10.05 -0.11
N GLY A 106 4.93 -9.51 1.11
CA GLY A 106 5.65 -8.30 1.50
C GLY A 106 7.16 -8.47 1.42
N VAL A 107 7.70 -9.60 1.90
CA VAL A 107 9.12 -9.93 1.79
C VAL A 107 9.55 -10.13 0.35
N VAL A 108 8.77 -10.84 -0.48
CA VAL A 108 9.07 -11.01 -1.90
C VAL A 108 9.11 -9.66 -2.61
N LEU A 109 8.13 -8.79 -2.35
CA LEU A 109 8.12 -7.45 -2.92
C LEU A 109 9.34 -6.65 -2.46
N LEU A 110 9.67 -6.68 -1.17
CA LEU A 110 10.86 -6.02 -0.62
C LEU A 110 12.14 -6.49 -1.34
N LEU A 111 12.33 -7.80 -1.49
CA LEU A 111 13.50 -8.35 -2.17
C LEU A 111 13.59 -7.92 -3.64
N VAL A 112 12.47 -7.87 -4.36
CA VAL A 112 12.42 -7.36 -5.74
C VAL A 112 12.85 -5.90 -5.80
N PHE A 113 12.39 -5.07 -4.86
CA PHE A 113 12.74 -3.65 -4.81
C PHE A 113 14.20 -3.43 -4.40
N LEU A 114 14.72 -4.18 -3.44
CA LEU A 114 16.13 -4.12 -3.05
C LEU A 114 17.04 -4.59 -4.19
N ALA A 115 16.66 -5.63 -4.94
CA ALA A 115 17.38 -6.04 -6.14
C ALA A 115 17.36 -4.96 -7.23
N GLY A 116 16.21 -4.31 -7.45
CA GLY A 116 16.10 -3.15 -8.34
C GLY A 116 16.95 -1.97 -7.89
N ALA A 117 17.07 -1.75 -6.58
CA ALA A 117 17.88 -0.69 -5.99
C ALA A 117 19.37 -0.84 -6.34
N VAL A 118 19.88 -2.07 -6.53
CA VAL A 118 21.27 -2.31 -6.97
C VAL A 118 21.52 -1.69 -8.35
N VAL A 119 20.56 -1.79 -9.25
CA VAL A 119 20.64 -1.20 -10.60
C VAL A 119 20.44 0.31 -10.53
N VAL A 120 19.43 0.77 -9.77
CA VAL A 120 19.13 2.19 -9.58
C VAL A 120 20.30 2.95 -8.97
N ALA A 121 21.06 2.34 -8.05
CA ALA A 121 22.21 2.97 -7.40
C ALA A 121 23.29 3.44 -8.40
N GLN A 122 23.34 2.83 -9.59
CA GLN A 122 24.26 3.18 -10.67
C GLN A 122 23.78 4.34 -11.55
N LEU A 123 22.54 4.81 -11.36
CA LEU A 123 21.89 5.83 -12.18
C LEU A 123 21.52 7.05 -11.32
N PRO A 124 22.36 8.10 -11.28
CA PRO A 124 22.15 9.27 -10.42
C PRO A 124 20.76 9.90 -10.59
N ALA A 125 20.28 10.03 -11.84
CA ALA A 125 18.96 10.57 -12.15
C ALA A 125 17.77 9.81 -11.52
N LEU A 126 17.96 8.54 -11.14
CA LEU A 126 16.95 7.75 -10.43
C LEU A 126 17.24 7.65 -8.93
N ARG A 127 18.51 7.59 -8.55
CA ARG A 127 18.97 7.46 -7.16
C ARG A 127 18.75 8.73 -6.35
N ASP A 128 19.18 9.88 -6.89
CA ASP A 128 19.29 11.12 -6.12
C ASP A 128 17.92 11.60 -5.58
N PRO A 129 16.81 11.57 -6.35
CA PRO A 129 15.48 11.90 -5.81
C PRO A 129 15.02 10.98 -4.67
N VAL A 130 15.45 9.71 -4.67
CA VAL A 130 15.15 8.77 -3.59
C VAL A 130 16.00 9.05 -2.37
N GLN A 131 17.27 9.45 -2.54
CA GLN A 131 18.13 9.86 -1.43
C GLN A 131 17.61 11.13 -0.77
N GLU A 132 17.23 12.16 -1.54
CA GLU A 132 16.63 13.39 -1.01
C GLU A 132 15.34 13.11 -0.19
N LEU A 133 14.53 12.17 -0.64
CA LEU A 133 13.36 11.72 0.13
C LEU A 133 13.78 11.03 1.44
N LEU A 134 14.75 10.12 1.38
CA LEU A 134 15.26 9.42 2.56
C LEU A 134 15.96 10.37 3.54
N ASP A 135 16.47 11.51 3.08
CA ASP A 135 17.08 12.50 3.96
C ASP A 135 16.07 13.12 4.92
N HIS A 136 14.79 13.25 4.54
CA HIS A 136 13.72 13.61 5.48
C HIS A 136 13.64 12.64 6.65
N ALA A 137 13.87 11.34 6.39
CA ALA A 137 13.88 10.30 7.41
C ALA A 137 15.16 10.31 8.26
N ARG A 138 16.31 10.71 7.68
CA ARG A 138 17.62 10.77 8.34
C ARG A 138 17.78 11.98 9.26
N PHE A 139 17.24 13.14 8.88
CA PHE A 139 17.23 14.33 9.75
C PHE A 139 16.16 14.22 10.85
N GLY A 140 15.17 13.35 10.68
CA GLY A 140 14.13 13.05 11.66
C GLY A 140 14.53 12.05 12.74
N SER A 141 13.69 11.94 13.78
CA SER A 141 13.75 10.79 14.68
C SER A 141 13.28 9.54 13.93
N LEU A 142 14.16 8.54 13.78
CA LEU A 142 13.83 7.27 13.13
C LEU A 142 12.58 6.62 13.74
N VAL A 143 12.37 6.77 15.05
CA VAL A 143 11.16 6.30 15.73
C VAL A 143 9.91 7.02 15.22
N VAL A 144 9.95 8.36 15.08
CA VAL A 144 8.83 9.15 14.54
C VAL A 144 8.53 8.76 13.10
N VAL A 145 9.57 8.62 12.26
CA VAL A 145 9.41 8.21 10.86
C VAL A 145 8.82 6.81 10.75
N THR A 146 9.24 5.88 11.61
CA THR A 146 8.66 4.53 11.68
C THR A 146 7.19 4.58 12.05
N VAL A 147 6.81 5.36 13.06
CA VAL A 147 5.38 5.52 13.45
C VAL A 147 4.58 6.13 12.30
N VAL A 148 5.10 7.17 11.66
CA VAL A 148 4.46 7.79 10.48
C VAL A 148 4.30 6.77 9.35
N THR A 149 5.32 5.97 9.06
CA THR A 149 5.30 4.93 8.03
C THR A 149 4.23 3.87 8.33
N VAL A 150 4.12 3.43 9.59
CA VAL A 150 3.10 2.47 10.02
C VAL A 150 1.70 3.07 9.87
N VAL A 151 1.50 4.28 10.38
CA VAL A 151 0.18 4.94 10.38
C VAL A 151 -0.28 5.23 8.95
N ASN A 152 0.60 5.74 8.09
CA ASN A 152 0.29 5.94 6.68
C ASN A 152 -0.02 4.64 5.96
N GLY A 153 0.82 3.61 6.10
CA GLY A 153 0.59 2.33 5.42
C GLY A 153 -0.77 1.71 5.80
N ILE A 154 -1.16 1.82 7.07
CA ILE A 154 -2.50 1.39 7.52
C ILE A 154 -3.59 2.28 6.91
N ALA A 155 -3.45 3.60 7.00
CA ALA A 155 -4.44 4.56 6.52
C ALA A 155 -4.68 4.46 5.00
N GLU A 156 -3.62 4.31 4.21
CA GLU A 156 -3.69 4.09 2.77
C GLU A 156 -4.46 2.81 2.45
N GLU A 157 -4.19 1.70 3.12
CA GLU A 157 -4.90 0.45 2.85
C GLU A 157 -6.37 0.49 3.33
N LEU A 158 -6.66 1.18 4.43
CA LEU A 158 -8.03 1.48 4.87
C LEU A 158 -8.81 2.21 3.76
N TYR A 159 -8.20 3.23 3.15
CA TYR A 159 -8.84 4.01 2.11
C TYR A 159 -8.84 3.32 0.75
N PHE A 160 -7.68 3.02 0.17
CA PHE A 160 -7.56 2.49 -1.19
C PHE A 160 -8.13 1.07 -1.31
N ARG A 161 -7.84 0.16 -0.36
CA ARG A 161 -8.28 -1.26 -0.41
C ARG A 161 -9.56 -1.50 0.39
N GLY A 162 -9.94 -0.58 1.25
CA GLY A 162 -11.23 -0.56 1.92
C GLY A 162 -12.26 0.28 1.16
N ALA A 163 -12.24 1.59 1.41
CA ALA A 163 -13.26 2.54 0.97
C ALA A 163 -13.43 2.63 -0.56
N LEU A 164 -12.34 2.96 -1.26
CA LEU A 164 -12.32 3.16 -2.70
C LEU A 164 -12.57 1.85 -3.44
N TYR A 165 -11.91 0.77 -3.02
CA TYR A 165 -12.10 -0.57 -3.61
C TYR A 165 -13.57 -1.02 -3.53
N ALA A 166 -14.21 -0.78 -2.39
CA ALA A 166 -15.63 -1.09 -2.21
C ALA A 166 -16.55 -0.17 -3.03
N GLY A 167 -16.18 1.10 -3.23
CA GLY A 167 -16.96 2.08 -4.00
C GLY A 167 -16.87 1.93 -5.53
N VAL A 168 -15.77 1.40 -6.08
CA VAL A 168 -15.61 1.24 -7.53
C VAL A 168 -16.51 0.13 -8.10
N GLY A 169 -16.60 -1.00 -7.38
CA GLY A 169 -17.31 -2.19 -7.83
C GLY A 169 -16.38 -3.33 -8.31
N ARG A 170 -16.89 -4.56 -8.29
CA ARG A 170 -16.07 -5.79 -8.28
C ARG A 170 -15.16 -6.00 -9.50
N ARG A 171 -15.61 -5.62 -10.71
CA ARG A 171 -14.94 -5.98 -11.97
C ARG A 171 -13.60 -5.26 -12.18
N HIS A 172 -13.54 -3.98 -11.83
CA HIS A 172 -12.39 -3.12 -12.13
C HIS A 172 -11.68 -2.58 -10.87
N ALA A 173 -12.12 -2.98 -9.67
CA ALA A 173 -11.59 -2.43 -8.41
C ALA A 173 -10.07 -2.48 -8.34
N VAL A 174 -9.42 -3.62 -8.66
CA VAL A 174 -7.96 -3.74 -8.65
C VAL A 174 -7.30 -2.69 -9.55
N ALA A 175 -7.75 -2.58 -10.80
CA ALA A 175 -7.16 -1.66 -11.78
C ALA A 175 -7.38 -0.20 -11.38
N VAL A 176 -8.61 0.17 -11.02
CA VAL A 176 -8.95 1.56 -10.67
C VAL A 176 -8.24 1.99 -9.40
N THR A 177 -8.26 1.20 -8.33
CA THR A 177 -7.61 1.61 -7.08
C THR A 177 -6.09 1.65 -7.21
N THR A 178 -5.51 0.78 -8.03
CA THR A 178 -4.08 0.85 -8.37
C THR A 178 -3.78 2.13 -9.15
N LEU A 179 -4.54 2.42 -10.20
CA LEU A 179 -4.35 3.62 -11.01
C LEU A 179 -4.47 4.89 -10.17
N VAL A 180 -5.52 5.00 -9.36
CA VAL A 180 -5.71 6.17 -8.48
C VAL A 180 -4.57 6.28 -7.47
N TYR A 181 -4.15 5.17 -6.85
CA TYR A 181 -3.01 5.17 -5.93
C TYR A 181 -1.72 5.64 -6.63
N THR A 182 -1.40 5.07 -7.80
CA THR A 182 -0.26 5.47 -8.62
C THR A 182 -0.29 6.94 -9.02
N LEU A 183 -1.45 7.47 -9.42
CA LEU A 183 -1.61 8.88 -9.78
C LEU A 183 -1.44 9.82 -8.59
N VAL A 184 -1.98 9.44 -7.42
CA VAL A 184 -1.79 10.19 -6.18
C VAL A 184 -0.30 10.20 -5.80
N THR A 185 0.38 9.05 -5.87
CA THR A 185 1.83 8.97 -5.61
C THR A 185 2.65 9.73 -6.64
N ALA A 186 2.21 9.84 -7.89
CA ALA A 186 2.88 10.62 -8.93
C ALA A 186 3.00 12.11 -8.60
N ALA A 187 2.15 12.64 -7.70
CA ALA A 187 2.30 13.99 -7.19
C ALA A 187 3.65 14.22 -6.48
N SER A 188 4.29 13.17 -5.94
CA SER A 188 5.63 13.26 -5.34
C SER A 188 6.73 13.66 -6.32
N GLY A 189 6.51 13.51 -7.64
CA GLY A 189 7.52 13.79 -8.66
C GLY A 189 8.65 12.76 -8.72
N ILE A 190 8.62 11.69 -7.91
CA ILE A 190 9.69 10.69 -7.84
C ILE A 190 9.29 9.46 -8.67
N PRO A 191 9.86 9.23 -9.86
CA PRO A 191 9.42 8.16 -10.77
C PRO A 191 9.46 6.76 -10.14
N LEU A 192 10.45 6.49 -9.29
CA LEU A 192 10.56 5.21 -8.60
C LEU A 192 9.45 4.98 -7.56
N LEU A 193 8.95 6.03 -6.90
CA LEU A 193 7.78 5.89 -6.03
C LEU A 193 6.51 5.61 -6.84
N VAL A 194 6.38 6.18 -8.04
CA VAL A 194 5.25 5.89 -8.94
C VAL A 194 5.25 4.43 -9.37
N LEU A 195 6.43 3.91 -9.75
CA LEU A 195 6.60 2.49 -10.04
C LEU A 195 6.31 1.63 -8.80
N ALA A 196 6.78 2.06 -7.62
CA ALA A 196 6.50 1.41 -6.35
C ALA A 196 5.00 1.27 -6.08
N ALA A 197 4.28 2.39 -6.19
CA ALA A 197 2.84 2.44 -5.99
C ALA A 197 2.08 1.56 -6.98
N ALA A 198 2.50 1.52 -8.25
CA ALA A 198 1.89 0.65 -9.24
C ALA A 198 2.09 -0.84 -8.89
N LEU A 199 3.32 -1.27 -8.62
CA LEU A 199 3.64 -2.68 -8.33
C LEU A 199 3.02 -3.15 -7.01
N LEU A 200 3.26 -2.42 -5.92
CA LEU A 200 2.62 -2.68 -4.63
C LEU A 200 1.10 -2.69 -4.82
N GLY A 201 0.58 -1.71 -5.55
CA GLY A 201 -0.84 -1.51 -5.66
C GLY A 201 -1.59 -2.64 -6.39
N VAL A 202 -0.96 -3.20 -7.43
CA VAL A 202 -1.42 -4.43 -8.07
C VAL A 202 -1.41 -5.58 -7.07
N VAL A 203 -0.30 -5.83 -6.37
CA VAL A 203 -0.17 -6.97 -5.44
C VAL A 203 -1.23 -6.90 -4.34
N VAL A 204 -1.33 -5.78 -3.63
CA VAL A 204 -2.29 -5.65 -2.53
C VAL A 204 -3.73 -5.53 -3.03
N GLY A 205 -3.97 -5.05 -4.25
CA GLY A 205 -5.29 -5.08 -4.90
C GLY A 205 -5.75 -6.50 -5.24
N LEU A 206 -4.86 -7.32 -5.81
CA LEU A 206 -5.11 -8.75 -6.08
C LEU A 206 -5.34 -9.52 -4.78
N GLN A 207 -4.50 -9.26 -3.77
CA GLN A 207 -4.63 -9.84 -2.44
C GLN A 207 -5.98 -9.47 -1.79
N ARG A 208 -6.37 -8.19 -1.85
CA ARG A 208 -7.68 -7.70 -1.37
C ARG A 208 -8.85 -8.39 -2.08
N ARG A 209 -8.73 -8.67 -3.38
CA ARG A 209 -9.75 -9.40 -4.15
C ARG A 209 -9.96 -10.80 -3.61
N VAL A 210 -8.85 -11.49 -3.34
CA VAL A 210 -8.83 -12.88 -2.86
C VAL A 210 -9.28 -13.00 -1.43
N THR A 211 -8.76 -12.16 -0.53
CA THR A 211 -9.01 -12.24 0.91
C THR A 211 -10.39 -11.70 1.31
N GLY A 212 -10.98 -10.85 0.48
CA GLY A 212 -12.20 -10.14 0.84
C GLY A 212 -12.00 -9.04 1.88
N GLY A 213 -10.78 -8.77 2.35
CA GLY A 213 -10.53 -7.75 3.36
C GLY A 213 -9.13 -7.13 3.34
N ILE A 214 -8.95 -6.13 4.20
CA ILE A 214 -7.79 -5.24 4.20
C ILE A 214 -6.62 -5.72 5.04
N LEU A 215 -6.79 -6.75 5.88
CA LEU A 215 -5.72 -7.19 6.78
C LEU A 215 -4.49 -7.67 6.01
N GLY A 216 -4.71 -8.50 4.99
CA GLY A 216 -3.62 -8.97 4.12
C GLY A 216 -2.88 -7.82 3.42
N PRO A 217 -3.60 -6.93 2.71
CA PRO A 217 -3.02 -5.69 2.17
C PRO A 217 -2.20 -4.88 3.16
N VAL A 218 -2.73 -4.62 4.37
CA VAL A 218 -2.02 -3.89 5.44
C VAL A 218 -0.73 -4.60 5.82
N VAL A 219 -0.77 -5.91 6.06
CA VAL A 219 0.43 -6.68 6.45
C VAL A 219 1.48 -6.66 5.33
N THR A 220 1.08 -6.88 4.08
CA THR A 220 1.99 -6.83 2.92
C THR A 220 2.61 -5.45 2.77
N HIS A 221 1.79 -4.39 2.83
CA HIS A 221 2.24 -3.01 2.71
C HIS A 221 3.24 -2.67 3.82
N LEU A 222 2.89 -2.90 5.09
CA LEU A 222 3.77 -2.60 6.23
C LEU A 222 5.08 -3.38 6.18
N THR A 223 5.03 -4.66 5.79
CA THR A 223 6.24 -5.47 5.65
C THR A 223 7.18 -4.87 4.61
N TRP A 224 6.62 -4.44 3.46
CA TRP A 224 7.39 -3.81 2.41
C TRP A 224 7.89 -2.42 2.81
N SER A 225 7.04 -1.53 3.31
CA SER A 225 7.40 -0.12 3.58
C SER A 225 8.38 0.01 4.74
N LEU A 226 8.21 -0.76 5.83
CA LEU A 226 9.18 -0.81 6.91
C LEU A 226 10.49 -1.45 6.44
N GLY A 227 10.41 -2.52 5.65
CA GLY A 227 11.59 -3.14 5.06
C GLY A 227 12.39 -2.14 4.21
N MET A 228 11.71 -1.35 3.38
CA MET A 228 12.33 -0.30 2.56
C MET A 228 12.92 0.81 3.44
N LEU A 229 12.19 1.30 4.45
CA LEU A 229 12.68 2.31 5.38
C LEU A 229 14.00 1.90 6.05
N TYR A 230 14.08 0.65 6.51
CA TYR A 230 15.24 0.18 7.27
C TYR A 230 16.36 -0.41 6.40
N LEU A 231 16.09 -0.98 5.23
CA LEU A 231 17.09 -1.71 4.43
C LEU A 231 17.57 -0.94 3.19
N LEU A 232 16.71 -0.11 2.58
CA LEU A 232 17.07 0.60 1.35
C LEU A 232 18.29 1.52 1.53
N PRO A 233 18.41 2.32 2.63
CA PRO A 233 19.58 3.17 2.81
C PRO A 233 20.89 2.39 2.76
N TYR A 234 20.97 1.24 3.42
CA TYR A 234 22.17 0.40 3.42
C TYR A 234 22.53 -0.20 2.06
N VAL A 235 21.56 -0.40 1.18
CA VAL A 235 21.81 -0.88 -0.19
C VAL A 235 22.33 0.26 -1.06
N LEU A 236 21.73 1.45 -0.96
CA LEU A 236 22.16 2.61 -1.73
C LEU A 236 23.55 3.09 -1.29
N ASP A 237 23.79 3.25 0.02
CA ASP A 237 25.05 3.79 0.57
C ASP A 237 26.27 2.88 0.30
N ARG A 238 26.06 1.57 0.13
CA ARG A 238 27.16 0.63 -0.19
C ARG A 238 27.53 0.60 -1.67
N LEU A 239 26.70 1.18 -2.53
CA LEU A 239 26.83 1.10 -3.99
C LEU A 239 27.05 2.48 -4.64
N SER A 240 26.94 3.56 -3.87
CA SER A 240 27.29 4.94 -4.23
C SER A 240 28.72 5.27 -3.81
#